data_AF-A0A1H1KPG1-F1
#
_entry.id   AF-A0A1H1KPG1-F1
#
_cell.length_a   1.000
_cell.length_b   1.000
_cell.length_c   1.000
_cell.angle_alpha   90.00
_cell.angle_beta   90.00
_cell.angle_gamma   90.00
#
_symmetry.space_group_name_H-M   'P 1'
#
loop_
_entity.id
_entity.type
_entity.pdbx_description
1 polymer ?
#
loop_
_entity_poly.entity_id
_entity_poly.type
_entity_poly.pdbx_seq_one_letter_code
_entity_poly.pdbx_strand_id
1 'polypeptide(L)'
;MGCRIAQFLRTSCIASAIAVCGITTLAAEEKPEGNQVDLELVVTVDVSRPMDRDEAIVARNGYVEAFRSPEFIQAIQQGSLGRIAVTFVEWSDPDVQMAMSREP
;
A
#
# COMPACT_ATOMS: atom_id res chain seq x y z
N MET A 1 56.17 33.23 24.88
CA MET A 1 54.96 34.04 25.12
C MET A 1 54.23 34.19 23.80
N GLY A 2 52.98 33.75 23.71
CA GLY A 2 52.18 33.87 22.47
C GLY A 2 51.45 32.61 21.99
N CYS A 3 50.68 31.98 22.88
CA CYS A 3 49.37 31.39 22.60
C CYS A 3 49.19 30.51 21.32
N ARG A 4 49.67 29.26 21.36
CA ARG A 4 49.14 28.16 20.51
C ARG A 4 48.03 27.34 21.23
N ILE A 5 47.41 27.94 22.25
CA ILE A 5 46.43 27.30 23.15
C ILE A 5 44.99 27.41 22.60
N ALA A 6 44.74 28.27 21.59
CA ALA A 6 43.40 28.53 21.08
C ALA A 6 42.94 27.61 19.92
N GLN A 7 43.61 26.49 19.66
CA GLN A 7 43.21 25.57 18.57
C GLN A 7 42.66 24.22 19.06
N PHE A 8 42.55 24.01 20.37
CA PHE A 8 41.99 22.79 20.97
C PHE A 8 40.55 22.94 21.50
N LEU A 9 39.87 24.05 21.20
CA LEU A 9 38.49 24.31 21.65
C LEU A 9 37.42 24.10 20.57
N ARG A 10 37.67 23.22 19.60
CA ARG A 10 36.64 22.77 18.64
C ARG A 10 36.38 21.26 18.66
N THR A 11 37.04 20.53 19.55
CA THR A 11 36.97 19.05 19.60
C THR A 11 36.37 18.54 20.92
N SER A 12 35.49 19.31 21.55
CA SER A 12 34.71 18.88 22.72
C SER A 12 33.23 18.99 22.39
N CYS A 13 32.67 17.96 21.75
CA CYS A 13 31.23 17.67 21.79
C CYS A 13 30.87 16.23 21.36
N ILE A 14 31.81 15.41 20.87
CA ILE A 14 31.47 14.04 20.40
C ILE A 14 31.72 12.96 21.48
N ALA A 15 31.62 13.31 22.76
CA ALA A 15 31.84 12.36 23.84
C ALA A 15 30.83 12.55 24.98
N SER A 16 29.54 12.43 24.67
CA SER A 16 28.52 12.03 25.65
C SER A 16 27.18 11.76 24.97
N ALA A 17 27.04 10.60 24.34
CA ALA A 17 25.73 10.04 23.97
C ALA A 17 25.76 8.50 23.94
N ILE A 18 26.59 7.88 24.77
CA ILE A 18 26.58 6.43 25.00
C ILE A 18 26.33 6.22 26.49
N ALA A 19 25.09 6.38 26.92
CA ALA A 19 24.60 5.79 28.16
C ALA A 19 23.07 5.92 28.27
N VAL A 20 22.40 4.77 28.16
CA VAL A 20 21.16 4.42 28.89
C VAL A 20 19.88 5.14 28.46
N CYS A 21 19.05 4.44 27.68
CA CYS A 21 17.71 3.99 28.09
C CYS A 21 17.10 3.26 26.89
N GLY A 22 17.19 1.94 26.87
CA GLY A 22 15.95 1.18 27.01
C GLY A 22 15.68 0.50 25.67
N ILE A 23 15.48 -0.80 25.73
CA ILE A 23 15.06 -1.65 24.63
C ILE A 23 13.92 -0.93 23.90
N THR A 24 14.17 -0.44 22.69
CA THR A 24 13.07 -0.08 21.80
C THR A 24 12.44 -1.41 21.40
N THR A 25 11.48 -1.86 22.21
CA THR A 25 10.45 -2.79 21.75
C THR A 25 9.96 -2.19 20.44
N LEU A 26 10.31 -2.85 19.34
CA LEU A 26 9.55 -2.75 18.11
C LEU A 26 8.15 -3.20 18.55
N ALA A 27 7.27 -2.23 18.81
CA ALA A 27 5.86 -2.53 18.92
C ALA A 27 5.51 -3.15 17.58
N ALA A 28 5.39 -4.49 17.56
CA ALA A 28 4.65 -5.14 16.50
C ALA A 28 3.28 -4.47 16.57
N GLU A 29 2.96 -3.68 15.55
CA GLU A 29 1.61 -3.19 15.39
C GLU A 29 0.75 -4.45 15.29
N GLU A 30 0.04 -4.80 16.37
CA GLU A 30 -1.03 -5.78 16.31
C GLU A 30 -2.05 -5.16 15.38
N LYS A 31 -1.95 -5.52 14.09
CA LYS A 31 -2.93 -5.19 13.08
C LYS A 31 -4.25 -5.69 13.68
N PRO A 32 -5.22 -4.79 13.95
CA PRO A 32 -6.44 -5.18 14.66
C PRO A 32 -7.01 -6.40 13.96
N GLU A 33 -7.43 -7.42 14.71
CA GLU A 33 -7.93 -8.71 14.16
C GLU A 33 -9.02 -8.51 13.08
N GLY A 34 -9.69 -7.35 13.09
CA GLY A 34 -10.61 -6.91 12.05
C GLY A 34 -10.03 -6.84 10.62
N ASN A 35 -8.72 -6.81 10.44
CA ASN A 35 -8.06 -6.80 9.12
C ASN A 35 -7.49 -8.16 8.71
N GLN A 36 -7.72 -9.23 9.48
CA GLN A 36 -7.28 -10.56 9.08
C GLN A 36 -8.19 -11.11 7.97
N VAL A 37 -7.58 -11.61 6.90
CA VAL A 37 -8.24 -12.17 5.71
C VAL A 37 -7.58 -13.47 5.31
N ASP A 38 -8.31 -14.35 4.65
CA ASP A 38 -7.79 -15.62 4.11
C ASP A 38 -6.87 -15.38 2.90
N LEU A 39 -7.10 -14.28 2.17
CA LEU A 39 -6.34 -13.90 0.97
C LEU A 39 -6.31 -12.38 0.79
N GLU A 40 -5.15 -11.85 0.42
CA GLU A 40 -4.97 -10.51 -0.13
C GLU A 40 -4.82 -10.62 -1.67
N LEU A 41 -5.84 -10.19 -2.42
CA LEU A 41 -5.89 -10.27 -3.88
C LEU A 41 -5.62 -8.91 -4.51
N VAL A 42 -4.63 -8.84 -5.40
CA VAL A 42 -4.37 -7.64 -6.21
C VAL A 42 -4.75 -7.91 -7.66
N VAL A 43 -5.71 -7.15 -8.17
CA VAL A 43 -6.11 -7.16 -9.58
C VAL A 43 -5.48 -5.96 -10.26
N THR A 44 -4.64 -6.21 -11.26
CA THR A 44 -4.00 -5.15 -12.04
C THR A 44 -4.59 -5.16 -13.46
N VAL A 45 -4.97 -3.99 -13.96
CA VAL A 45 -5.62 -3.81 -15.26
C VAL A 45 -4.85 -2.77 -16.06
N ASP A 46 -4.43 -3.15 -17.26
CA ASP A 46 -3.79 -2.26 -18.21
C ASP A 46 -4.84 -1.41 -18.95
N VAL A 47 -4.80 -0.09 -18.75
CA VAL A 47 -5.64 0.88 -19.45
C VAL A 47 -4.81 1.82 -20.34
N SER A 48 -3.59 1.39 -20.73
CA SER A 48 -2.71 2.16 -21.62
C SER A 48 -3.23 2.33 -23.03
N ARG A 49 -4.09 1.41 -23.49
CA ARG A 49 -4.71 1.49 -24.82
C ARG A 49 -6.00 2.30 -24.75
N PRO A 50 -6.27 3.17 -25.74
CA PRO A 50 -7.57 3.81 -25.86
C PRO A 50 -8.66 2.75 -25.99
N MET A 51 -9.60 2.76 -25.05
CA MET A 51 -10.85 2.02 -25.14
C MET A 51 -11.98 3.03 -25.24
N ASP A 52 -12.96 2.75 -26.08
CA ASP A 52 -14.18 3.54 -26.05
C ASP A 52 -14.98 3.26 -24.75
N ARG A 53 -15.95 4.12 -24.48
CA ARG A 53 -16.72 4.06 -23.22
C ARG A 53 -17.48 2.74 -23.08
N ASP A 54 -18.03 2.22 -24.17
CA ASP A 54 -18.86 1.03 -24.15
C ASP A 54 -18.00 -0.22 -23.92
N GLU A 55 -16.81 -0.27 -24.53
CA GLU A 55 -15.83 -1.31 -24.31
C GLU A 55 -15.32 -1.32 -22.86
N ALA A 56 -15.01 -0.14 -22.30
CA ALA A 56 -14.58 -0.03 -20.91
C ALA A 56 -15.68 -0.47 -19.92
N ILE A 57 -16.95 -0.20 -20.23
CA ILE A 57 -18.09 -0.68 -19.44
C ILE A 57 -18.18 -2.20 -19.50
N VAL A 58 -18.06 -2.79 -20.69
CA VAL A 58 -18.07 -4.26 -20.85
C VAL A 58 -16.95 -4.91 -20.05
N ALA A 59 -15.73 -4.37 -20.12
CA ALA A 59 -14.59 -4.88 -19.36
C ALA A 59 -14.84 -4.83 -17.84
N ARG A 60 -15.31 -3.68 -17.32
CA ARG A 60 -15.61 -3.50 -15.89
C ARG A 60 -16.75 -4.39 -15.41
N ASN A 61 -17.79 -4.54 -16.21
CA ASN A 61 -18.89 -5.47 -15.91
C ASN A 61 -18.38 -6.91 -15.80
N GLY A 62 -17.40 -7.31 -16.63
CA GLY A 62 -16.75 -8.61 -16.51
C GLY A 62 -16.15 -8.86 -15.12
N TYR A 63 -15.45 -7.87 -14.55
CA TYR A 63 -14.90 -7.98 -13.19
C TYR A 63 -16.02 -8.04 -12.13
N VAL A 64 -17.05 -7.21 -12.28
CA VAL A 64 -18.19 -7.21 -11.36
C VAL A 64 -18.90 -8.56 -11.34
N GLU A 65 -19.14 -9.15 -12.51
CA GLU A 65 -19.78 -10.45 -12.62
C GLU A 65 -18.89 -11.57 -12.07
N ALA A 66 -17.56 -11.48 -12.25
CA ALA A 66 -16.63 -12.41 -11.62
C ALA A 66 -16.72 -12.37 -10.08
N PHE A 67 -16.83 -11.19 -9.46
CA PHE A 67 -17.00 -11.06 -8.01
C PHE A 67 -18.40 -11.46 -7.52
N ARG A 68 -19.41 -11.47 -8.40
CA ARG A 68 -20.79 -11.88 -8.10
C ARG A 68 -21.06 -13.36 -8.37
N SER A 69 -20.13 -14.06 -9.02
CA SER A 69 -20.24 -15.48 -9.31
C SER A 69 -20.53 -16.26 -8.02
N PRO A 70 -21.58 -17.11 -8.00
CA PRO A 70 -21.85 -18.00 -6.86
C PRO A 70 -20.65 -18.88 -6.52
N GLU A 71 -19.91 -19.33 -7.52
CA GLU A 71 -18.72 -20.17 -7.37
C GLU A 71 -17.59 -19.41 -6.66
N PHE A 72 -17.35 -18.14 -7.03
CA PHE A 72 -16.35 -17.29 -6.37
C PHE A 72 -16.72 -17.01 -4.91
N ILE A 73 -17.99 -16.70 -4.64
CA ILE A 73 -18.49 -16.47 -3.28
C ILE A 73 -18.35 -17.74 -2.44
N GLN A 74 -18.72 -18.90 -2.98
CA GLN A 74 -18.57 -20.18 -2.29
C GLN A 74 -17.11 -20.50 -1.99
N ALA A 75 -16.19 -20.21 -2.91
CA ALA A 75 -14.76 -20.40 -2.69
C ALA A 75 -14.23 -19.54 -1.53
N ILE A 76 -14.67 -18.29 -1.41
CA ILE A 76 -14.32 -17.42 -0.27
C ILE A 76 -14.89 -18.00 1.03
N GLN A 77 -16.14 -18.45 1.03
CA GLN A 77 -16.82 -18.98 2.22
C GLN A 77 -16.22 -20.28 2.74
N GLN A 78 -15.46 -21.00 1.93
CA GLN A 78 -14.70 -22.18 2.35
C GLN A 78 -13.41 -21.82 3.12
N GLY A 79 -12.99 -20.56 3.07
CA GLY A 79 -11.89 -20.02 3.86
C GLY A 79 -12.19 -20.02 5.37
N SER A 80 -11.14 -20.01 6.18
CA SER A 80 -11.25 -20.07 7.64
C SER A 80 -11.90 -18.82 8.25
N LEU A 81 -11.71 -17.67 7.60
CA LEU A 81 -12.27 -16.38 8.00
C LEU A 81 -13.47 -15.98 7.13
N GLY A 82 -13.61 -16.59 5.95
CA GLY A 82 -14.65 -16.30 4.98
C GLY A 82 -14.51 -14.90 4.37
N ARG A 83 -13.30 -14.33 4.38
CA ARG A 83 -13.04 -12.93 4.01
C ARG A 83 -11.76 -12.81 3.20
N ILE A 84 -11.81 -11.98 2.15
CA ILE A 84 -10.65 -11.60 1.36
C ILE A 84 -10.50 -10.07 1.35
N ALA A 85 -9.28 -9.60 1.19
CA ALA A 85 -9.00 -8.21 0.84
C ALA A 85 -8.76 -8.12 -0.67
N VAL A 86 -9.31 -7.11 -1.34
CA VAL A 86 -9.11 -6.89 -2.78
C VAL A 86 -8.58 -5.49 -3.01
N THR A 87 -7.49 -5.40 -3.78
CA THR A 87 -6.97 -4.14 -4.31
C THR A 87 -7.10 -4.17 -5.83
N PHE A 88 -7.77 -3.17 -6.41
CA PHE A 88 -7.90 -3.02 -7.85
C PHE A 88 -7.03 -1.85 -8.31
N VAL A 89 -6.13 -2.10 -9.26
CA VAL A 89 -5.16 -1.14 -9.76
C VAL A 89 -5.31 -1.04 -11.27
N GLU A 90 -5.71 0.12 -11.77
CA GLU A 90 -5.58 0.46 -13.19
C GLU A 90 -4.21 1.12 -13.41
N TRP A 91 -3.44 0.65 -14.38
CA TRP A 91 -2.18 1.30 -14.77
C TRP A 91 -2.26 1.84 -16.19
N SER A 92 -1.56 2.94 -16.43
CA SER A 92 -1.38 3.57 -17.73
C SER A 92 -0.18 4.51 -17.67
N ASP A 93 0.22 5.05 -18.81
CA ASP A 93 1.12 6.20 -18.83
C ASP A 93 0.49 7.39 -18.09
N PRO A 94 1.28 8.25 -17.41
CA PRO A 94 0.76 9.39 -16.64
C PRO A 94 -0.13 10.34 -17.45
N ASP A 95 0.10 10.42 -18.76
CA ASP A 95 -0.60 11.30 -19.70
C ASP A 95 -1.90 10.69 -20.24
N VAL A 96 -2.16 9.41 -19.98
CA VAL A 96 -3.37 8.68 -20.39
C VAL A 96 -4.18 8.39 -19.14
N GLN A 97 -4.77 9.44 -18.57
CA GLN A 97 -5.73 9.35 -17.48
C GLN A 97 -7.10 9.81 -18.00
N MET A 98 -7.90 8.86 -18.49
CA MET A 98 -9.32 9.10 -18.72
C MET A 98 -10.02 9.14 -17.36
N ALA A 99 -9.99 10.31 -16.72
CA ALA A 99 -10.89 10.60 -15.62
C ALA A 99 -12.31 10.49 -16.18
N MET A 100 -12.97 9.36 -15.94
CA MET A 100 -14.39 9.18 -16.21
C MET A 100 -15.12 10.16 -15.32
N SER A 101 -15.39 11.37 -15.85
CA SER A 101 -16.20 12.37 -15.20
C SER A 101 -17.54 11.72 -14.90
N ARG A 102 -17.82 11.53 -13.61
CA ARG A 102 -19.13 11.16 -13.12
C ARG A 102 -20.06 12.33 -13.41
N GLU A 103 -20.68 12.34 -14.59
CA GLU A 103 -21.85 13.17 -14.82
C GLU A 103 -22.99 12.65 -13.91
N PRO A 104 -23.80 13.56 -13.33
CA PRO A 104 -24.74 13.29 -12.24
C PRO A 104 -25.86 12.30 -12.59
#